data_AF-A0A7M4AEI1-F1
#
_entry.id   AF-A0A7M4AEI1-F1
#
_cell.length_a   1.000
_cell.length_b   1.000
_cell.length_c   1.000
_cell.angle_alpha   90.00
_cell.angle_beta   90.00
_cell.angle_gamma   90.00
#
_symmetry.space_group_name_H-M   'P 1'
#
loop_
_entity.id
_entity.type
_entity.pdbx_description
1 polymer ?
#
loop_
_entity_poly.entity_id
_entity_poly.type
_entity_poly.pdbx_seq_one_letter_code
_entity_poly.pdbx_strand_id
1 'polypeptide(L)'
;MDQIVTDEYGRKLRLINPVDLSSAPNDFQLSRASKPVRRYFSLLGNSLLMIFLVQAFSFQIFGILEFEPLYIIGCSFVTLPCLAFLIFLHRPKLVEVRLITASEGGINSHAIPEGGSIQTTMSSKMTRFLVRDDSIIDTPPSLWVWLVFILSLIFSFAIAVVEIIGGDLGLIFSYLMALPMILILFSVPVYAWWASSTSWIGIPTRLRDAESWLIAGMAAGIPAIIVNSWLTPNLVPSSWSLSSQDFITYTLSAPIGEEIFKFFAILCFISSIKGPKSGFQVGFTVGLGFAISENFSYLVSSYGGGGFAGLFITSLIRGIGSIPGHAVWTSFSGAALGWWLSESKNKAQINLLIHRFTSKSMDLIESIGIDID
;
A
#
# COMPACT_ATOMS: atom_id res chain seq x y z
N MET A 1 -39.27 10.39 24.07
CA MET A 1 -40.66 10.87 23.99
C MET A 1 -41.06 10.81 22.53
N ASP A 2 -42.14 10.10 22.21
CA ASP A 2 -42.63 10.02 20.83
C ASP A 2 -43.15 11.38 20.38
N GLN A 3 -42.65 11.92 19.27
CA GLN A 3 -43.20 13.13 18.68
C GLN A 3 -44.50 12.78 17.94
N ILE A 4 -45.61 13.40 18.33
CA ILE A 4 -46.90 13.23 17.67
C ILE A 4 -47.18 14.52 16.89
N VAL A 5 -47.32 14.41 15.58
CA VAL A 5 -47.65 15.52 14.68
C VAL A 5 -49.06 15.33 14.15
N THR A 6 -49.80 16.43 14.00
CA THR A 6 -51.16 16.39 13.44
C THR A 6 -51.10 16.91 12.02
N ASP A 7 -51.61 16.15 11.04
CA ASP A 7 -51.66 16.59 9.64
C ASP A 7 -52.77 17.62 9.39
N GLU A 8 -52.81 18.18 8.18
CA GLU A 8 -53.82 19.16 7.74
C GLU A 8 -55.27 18.60 7.76
N TYR A 9 -55.42 17.28 7.86
CA TYR A 9 -56.70 16.57 7.95
C TYR A 9 -57.04 16.15 9.40
N GLY A 10 -56.28 16.61 10.40
CA GLY A 10 -56.51 16.33 11.82
C GLY A 10 -56.04 14.94 12.29
N ARG A 11 -55.27 14.20 11.47
CA ARG A 11 -54.77 12.87 11.84
C ARG A 11 -53.51 12.98 12.68
N LYS A 12 -53.49 12.30 13.83
CA LYS A 12 -52.31 12.21 14.71
C LYS A 12 -51.36 11.13 14.18
N LEU A 13 -50.21 11.56 13.67
CA LEU A 13 -49.13 10.71 13.18
C LEU A 13 -48.02 10.64 14.23
N ARG A 14 -47.57 9.41 14.52
CA ARG A 14 -46.40 9.18 15.36
C ARG A 14 -45.14 9.29 14.50
N LEU A 15 -44.28 10.26 14.79
CA LEU A 15 -42.95 10.34 14.23
C LEU A 15 -42.03 9.37 14.98
N ILE A 16 -41.50 8.41 14.24
CA ILE A 16 -40.49 7.47 14.73
C ILE A 16 -39.14 8.12 14.48
N ASN A 17 -38.34 8.29 15.53
CA ASN A 17 -36.97 8.77 15.36
C ASN A 17 -36.09 7.65 14.82
N PRO A 18 -35.08 7.97 13.99
CA PRO A 18 -34.07 7.00 13.59
C PRO A 18 -33.37 6.41 14.82
N VAL A 19 -33.07 5.11 14.78
CA VAL A 19 -32.34 4.42 15.85
C VAL A 19 -30.92 4.99 15.94
N ASP A 20 -30.39 5.20 17.15
CA ASP A 20 -29.01 5.67 17.32
C ASP A 20 -27.96 4.64 16.87
N LEU A 21 -26.73 5.11 16.64
CA LEU A 21 -25.61 4.24 16.30
C LEU A 21 -25.19 3.41 17.52
N SER A 22 -25.10 2.10 17.33
CA SER A 22 -24.55 1.14 18.29
C SER A 22 -23.17 0.64 17.85
N SER A 23 -22.50 -0.13 18.73
CA SER A 23 -21.32 -0.90 18.34
C SER A 23 -21.69 -2.01 17.37
N ALA A 24 -20.82 -2.29 16.40
CA ALA A 24 -20.96 -3.45 15.53
C ALA A 24 -20.82 -4.75 16.36
N PRO A 25 -21.53 -5.84 16.01
CA PRO A 25 -21.30 -7.15 16.63
C PRO A 25 -19.86 -7.60 16.41
N ASN A 26 -19.26 -8.27 17.41
CA ASN A 26 -17.86 -8.70 17.36
C ASN A 26 -17.54 -9.63 16.17
N ASP A 27 -18.52 -10.41 15.71
CA ASP A 27 -18.37 -11.37 14.61
C ASP A 27 -18.91 -10.84 13.27
N PHE A 28 -19.26 -9.55 13.18
CA PHE A 28 -19.82 -8.98 11.96
C PHE A 28 -18.73 -8.82 10.88
N GLN A 29 -18.95 -9.45 9.72
CA GLN A 29 -18.07 -9.31 8.55
C GLN A 29 -18.87 -8.79 7.35
N LEU A 30 -18.39 -7.70 6.76
CA LEU A 30 -18.96 -7.15 5.53
C LEU A 30 -18.11 -7.61 4.34
N SER A 31 -18.70 -8.42 3.46
CA SER A 31 -18.10 -8.76 2.16
C SER A 31 -18.78 -7.98 1.04
N ARG A 32 -18.01 -7.54 0.04
CA ARG A 32 -18.52 -6.85 -1.15
C ARG A 32 -18.08 -7.61 -2.39
N ALA A 33 -18.86 -7.48 -3.46
CA ALA A 33 -18.50 -8.03 -4.76
C ALA A 33 -17.14 -7.48 -5.22
N SER A 34 -16.28 -8.39 -5.66
CA SER A 34 -14.93 -8.10 -6.10
C SER A 34 -14.91 -7.24 -7.36
N LYS A 35 -13.99 -6.26 -7.43
CA LYS A 35 -13.73 -5.45 -8.63
C LYS A 35 -12.23 -5.38 -8.91
N PRO A 36 -11.60 -6.50 -9.30
CA PRO A 36 -10.14 -6.65 -9.31
C PRO A 36 -9.44 -5.60 -10.19
N VAL A 37 -9.98 -5.29 -11.36
CA VAL A 37 -9.40 -4.29 -12.28
C VAL A 37 -9.43 -2.88 -11.69
N ARG A 38 -10.55 -2.47 -11.09
CA ARG A 38 -10.64 -1.16 -10.44
C ARG A 38 -9.68 -1.06 -9.25
N ARG A 39 -9.50 -2.14 -8.50
CA ARG A 39 -8.54 -2.21 -7.40
C ARG A 39 -7.10 -2.10 -7.90
N TYR A 40 -6.74 -2.78 -8.98
CA TYR A 40 -5.44 -2.65 -9.62
C TYR A 40 -5.10 -1.19 -9.94
N PHE A 41 -5.99 -0.45 -10.61
CA PHE A 41 -5.73 0.95 -10.94
C PHE A 41 -5.67 1.88 -9.73
N SER A 42 -6.43 1.57 -8.66
CA SER A 42 -6.33 2.28 -7.38
C SER A 42 -4.95 2.08 -6.74
N LEU A 43 -4.47 0.84 -6.72
CA LEU A 43 -3.15 0.49 -6.18
C LEU A 43 -2.02 1.10 -7.02
N LEU A 44 -2.18 1.11 -8.34
CA LEU A 44 -1.26 1.77 -9.27
C LEU A 44 -1.14 3.27 -8.98
N GLY A 45 -2.28 3.96 -8.79
CA GLY A 45 -2.30 5.38 -8.44
C GLY A 45 -1.57 5.67 -7.13
N ASN A 46 -1.83 4.85 -6.09
CA ASN A 46 -1.13 4.96 -4.81
C ASN A 46 0.38 4.70 -4.95
N SER A 47 0.76 3.72 -5.78
CA SER A 47 2.16 3.36 -6.03
C SER A 47 2.91 4.49 -6.73
N LEU A 48 2.32 5.10 -7.76
CA LEU A 48 2.90 6.25 -8.45
C LEU A 48 3.07 7.44 -7.52
N LEU A 49 2.05 7.74 -6.72
CA LEU A 49 2.13 8.80 -5.71
C LEU A 49 3.28 8.57 -4.74
N MET A 50 3.43 7.33 -4.26
CA MET A 50 4.51 6.94 -3.35
C MET A 50 5.88 6.99 -3.99
N ILE A 51 6.02 6.63 -5.27
CA ILE A 51 7.30 6.75 -6.00
C ILE A 51 7.75 8.22 -6.00
N PHE A 52 6.88 9.15 -6.38
CA PHE A 52 7.21 10.57 -6.36
C PHE A 52 7.54 11.07 -4.95
N LEU A 53 6.78 10.64 -3.95
CA LEU A 53 7.02 11.02 -2.57
C LEU A 53 8.37 10.51 -2.06
N VAL A 54 8.69 9.23 -2.27
CA VAL A 54 9.96 8.62 -1.85
C VAL A 54 11.15 9.32 -2.50
N GLN A 55 11.08 9.56 -3.82
CA GLN A 55 12.17 10.19 -4.54
C GLN A 55 12.34 11.66 -4.12
N ALA A 56 11.27 12.44 -4.13
CA ALA A 56 11.35 13.85 -3.76
C ALA A 56 11.79 14.03 -2.30
N PHE A 57 11.34 13.17 -1.39
CA PHE A 57 11.75 13.24 0.02
C PHE A 57 13.21 12.82 0.22
N SER A 58 13.70 11.81 -0.51
CA SER A 58 15.11 11.42 -0.46
C SER A 58 16.02 12.54 -0.98
N PHE A 59 15.66 13.17 -2.10
CA PHE A 59 16.39 14.34 -2.61
C PHE A 59 16.30 15.56 -1.69
N GLN A 60 15.17 15.75 -1.00
CA GLN A 60 15.05 16.80 0.01
C GLN A 60 16.03 16.59 1.17
N ILE A 61 16.23 15.33 1.60
CA ILE A 61 17.23 14.99 2.62
C ILE A 61 18.66 15.24 2.11
N PHE A 62 18.97 14.89 0.85
CA PHE A 62 20.27 15.24 0.26
C PHE A 62 20.51 16.74 0.23
N GLY A 63 19.51 17.55 -0.14
CA GLY A 63 19.60 19.00 -0.07
C GLY A 63 19.89 19.52 1.35
N ILE A 64 19.37 18.87 2.40
CA ILE A 64 19.70 19.20 3.79
C ILE A 64 21.14 18.82 4.12
N LEU A 65 21.57 17.61 3.74
CA LEU A 65 22.90 17.09 4.06
C LEU A 65 24.03 17.84 3.33
N GLU A 66 23.76 18.32 2.12
CA GLU A 66 24.70 19.07 1.28
C GLU A 66 24.58 20.59 1.42
N PHE A 67 23.65 21.07 2.27
CA PHE A 67 23.37 22.49 2.48
C PHE A 67 22.94 23.24 1.20
N GLU A 68 22.12 22.59 0.37
CA GLU A 68 21.59 23.11 -0.90
C GLU A 68 20.11 23.53 -0.76
N PRO A 69 19.81 24.79 -0.35
CA PRO A 69 18.45 25.22 -0.02
C PRO A 69 17.50 25.22 -1.22
N LEU A 70 18.01 25.42 -2.45
CA LEU A 70 17.19 25.39 -3.66
C LEU A 70 16.66 23.98 -3.94
N TYR A 71 17.46 22.94 -3.68
CA TYR A 71 17.02 21.54 -3.80
C TYR A 71 15.92 21.23 -2.78
N ILE A 72 16.07 21.68 -1.53
CA ILE A 72 15.06 21.50 -0.48
C ILE A 72 13.73 22.13 -0.89
N ILE A 73 13.76 23.38 -1.35
CA ILE A 73 12.56 24.12 -1.78
C ILE A 73 11.91 23.44 -2.99
N GLY A 74 12.71 23.09 -4.01
CA GLY A 74 12.23 22.42 -5.22
C GLY A 74 11.53 21.10 -4.92
N CYS A 75 12.15 20.25 -4.09
CA CYS A 75 11.57 18.98 -3.68
C CYS A 75 10.31 19.15 -2.81
N SER A 76 10.23 20.23 -2.01
CA SER A 76 9.06 20.53 -1.17
C SER A 76 7.77 20.74 -1.98
N PHE A 77 7.87 21.27 -3.20
CA PHE A 77 6.73 21.43 -4.11
C PHE A 77 6.16 20.10 -4.60
N VAL A 78 6.91 19.00 -4.47
CA VAL A 78 6.44 17.65 -4.80
C VAL A 78 6.05 16.90 -3.53
N THR A 79 6.88 16.94 -2.48
CA THR A 79 6.63 16.17 -1.25
C THR A 79 5.36 16.62 -0.53
N LEU A 80 5.13 17.92 -0.35
CA LEU A 80 3.98 18.43 0.40
C LEU A 80 2.64 18.08 -0.28
N PRO A 81 2.43 18.33 -1.60
CA PRO A 81 1.21 17.92 -2.26
C PRO A 81 1.02 16.40 -2.30
N CYS A 82 2.09 15.63 -2.55
CA CYS A 82 2.00 14.17 -2.56
C CYS A 82 1.59 13.62 -1.19
N LEU A 83 2.17 14.14 -0.11
CA LEU A 83 1.82 13.75 1.25
C LEU A 83 0.37 14.13 1.59
N ALA A 84 -0.05 15.35 1.27
CA ALA A 84 -1.42 15.81 1.50
C ALA A 84 -2.44 14.94 0.73
N PHE A 85 -2.14 14.61 -0.52
CA PHE A 85 -2.99 13.75 -1.34
C PHE A 85 -3.02 12.31 -0.80
N LEU A 86 -1.89 11.79 -0.32
CA LEU A 86 -1.82 10.45 0.28
C LEU A 86 -2.70 10.38 1.54
N ILE A 87 -2.61 11.37 2.42
CA ILE A 87 -3.46 11.47 3.62
C ILE A 87 -4.94 11.56 3.23
N PHE A 88 -5.27 12.32 2.19
CA PHE A 88 -6.64 12.44 1.69
C PHE A 88 -7.19 11.11 1.16
N LEU A 89 -6.40 10.38 0.36
CA LEU A 89 -6.81 9.10 -0.25
C LEU A 89 -7.00 7.98 0.79
N HIS A 90 -6.20 7.97 1.85
CA HIS A 90 -6.21 6.92 2.87
C HIS A 90 -7.08 7.24 4.10
N ARG A 91 -7.97 8.23 4.00
CA ARG A 91 -8.97 8.48 5.05
C ARG A 91 -9.85 7.25 5.28
N PRO A 92 -10.20 6.93 6.54
CA PRO A 92 -10.98 5.74 6.85
C PRO A 92 -12.37 5.83 6.19
N LYS A 93 -12.67 4.89 5.30
CA LYS A 93 -14.00 4.77 4.70
C LYS A 93 -14.91 4.05 5.69
N LEU A 94 -15.78 4.81 6.32
CA LEU A 94 -16.83 4.29 7.21
C LEU A 94 -18.07 3.97 6.38
N VAL A 95 -18.63 2.80 6.60
CA VAL A 95 -19.88 2.34 6.01
C VAL A 95 -20.89 2.21 7.13
N GLU A 96 -22.03 2.89 6.98
CA GLU A 96 -23.15 2.67 7.87
C GLU A 96 -23.87 1.38 7.47
N VAL A 97 -23.91 0.43 8.39
CA VAL A 97 -24.65 -0.81 8.22
C VAL A 97 -25.98 -0.69 8.96
N ARG A 98 -27.06 -0.96 8.22
CA ARG A 98 -28.44 -0.98 8.72
C ARG A 98 -28.92 -2.42 8.69
N LEU A 99 -28.89 -3.09 9.84
CA LEU A 99 -29.27 -4.48 9.96
C LEU A 99 -30.69 -4.58 10.51
N ILE A 100 -31.58 -5.17 9.73
CA ILE A 100 -32.97 -5.41 10.11
C ILE A 100 -33.17 -6.90 10.32
N THR A 101 -33.53 -7.30 11.53
CA THR A 101 -33.74 -8.70 11.90
C THR A 101 -35.17 -8.91 12.38
N ALA A 102 -35.77 -10.05 12.05
CA ALA A 102 -37.09 -10.42 12.57
C ALA A 102 -37.07 -10.49 14.11
N SER A 103 -38.11 -9.96 14.75
CA SER A 103 -38.22 -9.93 16.21
C SER A 103 -39.68 -9.92 16.63
N GLU A 104 -40.08 -10.80 17.55
CA GLU A 104 -41.48 -10.92 18.01
C GLU A 104 -42.02 -9.63 18.65
N GLY A 105 -41.15 -8.79 19.23
CA GLY A 105 -41.49 -7.46 19.79
C GLY A 105 -41.10 -6.26 18.91
N GLY A 106 -40.87 -6.48 17.62
CA GLY A 106 -40.43 -5.46 16.67
C GLY A 106 -41.54 -4.51 16.17
N ILE A 107 -41.18 -3.68 15.20
CA ILE A 107 -42.06 -2.80 14.45
C ILE A 107 -41.90 -3.04 12.95
N ASN A 108 -42.92 -2.68 12.17
CA ASN A 108 -42.92 -2.87 10.71
C ASN A 108 -42.39 -1.67 9.94
N SER A 109 -42.13 -0.53 10.59
CA SER A 109 -41.65 0.69 9.94
C SER A 109 -40.48 1.27 10.71
N HIS A 110 -39.34 1.42 10.04
CA HIS A 110 -38.08 1.87 10.62
C HIS A 110 -37.67 3.20 9.99
N ALA A 111 -37.56 4.25 10.81
CA ALA A 111 -37.17 5.57 10.33
C ALA A 111 -35.69 5.65 9.95
N ILE A 112 -35.39 6.44 8.93
CA ILE A 112 -34.05 6.62 8.37
C ILE A 112 -33.56 8.06 8.61
N PRO A 113 -32.26 8.29 8.93
CA PRO A 113 -31.74 9.64 9.16
C PRO A 113 -31.84 10.58 7.95
N GLU A 114 -31.71 10.04 6.74
CA GLU A 114 -31.83 10.84 5.50
C GLU A 114 -33.30 11.21 5.16
N GLY A 115 -34.25 10.75 5.97
CA GLY A 115 -35.68 10.88 5.72
C GLY A 115 -36.29 9.61 5.12
N GLY A 116 -37.59 9.44 5.37
CA GLY A 116 -38.35 8.25 4.96
C GLY A 116 -38.25 7.08 5.97
N SER A 117 -38.79 5.93 5.56
CA SER A 117 -38.85 4.73 6.39
C SER A 117 -38.67 3.45 5.57
N ILE A 118 -37.97 2.47 6.13
CA ILE A 118 -37.94 1.10 5.61
C ILE A 118 -39.12 0.34 6.21
N GLN A 119 -39.99 -0.17 5.34
CA GLN A 119 -41.15 -0.96 5.76
C GLN A 119 -40.87 -2.46 5.57
N THR A 120 -41.13 -3.25 6.60
CA THR A 120 -40.99 -4.72 6.57
C THR A 120 -42.36 -5.37 6.63
N THR A 121 -42.48 -6.54 5.99
CA THR A 121 -43.71 -7.35 5.99
C THR A 121 -43.91 -8.12 7.30
N MET A 122 -42.85 -8.32 8.07
CA MET A 122 -42.87 -8.96 9.39
C MET A 122 -42.30 -8.03 10.46
N SER A 123 -42.71 -8.28 11.71
CA SER A 123 -42.22 -7.54 12.88
C SER A 123 -40.71 -7.67 13.00
N SER A 124 -40.01 -6.55 13.00
CA SER A 124 -38.55 -6.53 12.94
C SER A 124 -37.94 -5.44 13.81
N LYS A 125 -36.64 -5.55 14.07
CA LYS A 125 -35.85 -4.55 14.80
C LYS A 125 -34.70 -4.08 13.90
N MET A 126 -34.55 -2.77 13.77
CA MET A 126 -33.41 -2.16 13.10
C MET A 126 -32.29 -1.90 14.10
N THR A 127 -31.07 -2.23 13.71
CA THR A 127 -29.83 -1.83 14.38
C THR A 127 -28.95 -1.10 13.38
N ARG A 128 -28.24 -0.07 13.86
CA ARG A 128 -27.39 0.79 13.04
C ARG A 128 -26.02 0.85 13.67
N PHE A 129 -24.98 0.61 12.89
CA PHE A 129 -23.61 0.71 13.38
C PHE A 129 -22.66 1.09 12.25
N LEU A 130 -21.57 1.77 12.61
CA LEU A 130 -20.52 2.14 11.67
C LEU A 130 -19.46 1.04 11.64
N VAL A 131 -19.17 0.53 10.44
CA VAL A 131 -18.09 -0.43 10.21
C VAL A 131 -17.10 0.17 9.23
N ARG A 132 -15.81 -0.11 9.42
CA ARG A 132 -14.79 0.22 8.43
C ARG A 132 -14.93 -0.72 7.22
N ASP A 133 -14.65 -0.24 6.02
CA ASP A 133 -14.61 -1.10 4.83
C ASP A 133 -13.42 -2.09 4.94
N ASP A 134 -13.68 -3.28 5.49
CA ASP A 134 -12.70 -4.36 5.71
C ASP A 134 -12.70 -5.38 4.57
N SER A 135 -13.08 -4.97 3.34
CA SER A 135 -13.10 -5.88 2.19
C SER A 135 -11.76 -6.57 1.99
N ILE A 136 -11.81 -7.90 1.81
CA ILE A 136 -10.65 -8.70 1.43
C ILE A 136 -10.17 -8.25 0.05
N ILE A 137 -8.86 -8.25 -0.15
CA ILE A 137 -8.31 -7.98 -1.47
C ILE A 137 -8.58 -9.16 -2.41
N ASP A 138 -9.22 -8.86 -3.54
CA ASP A 138 -9.34 -9.78 -4.66
C ASP A 138 -8.37 -9.37 -5.76
N THR A 139 -7.32 -10.17 -5.92
CA THR A 139 -6.39 -10.01 -7.05
C THR A 139 -7.00 -10.65 -8.30
N PRO A 140 -6.78 -10.08 -9.51
CA PRO A 140 -7.10 -10.79 -10.75
C PRO A 140 -6.35 -12.14 -10.79
N PRO A 141 -6.87 -13.14 -11.53
CA PRO A 141 -6.19 -14.44 -11.62
C PRO A 141 -4.76 -14.25 -12.14
N SER A 142 -3.80 -14.90 -11.48
CA SER A 142 -2.36 -14.68 -11.73
C SER A 142 -1.98 -14.89 -13.20
N LEU A 143 -2.56 -15.90 -13.86
CA LEU A 143 -2.32 -16.19 -15.28
C LEU A 143 -2.57 -14.97 -16.19
N TRP A 144 -3.67 -14.25 -15.98
CA TRP A 144 -4.01 -13.08 -16.81
C TRP A 144 -3.01 -11.94 -16.63
N VAL A 145 -2.54 -11.71 -15.40
CA VAL A 145 -1.53 -10.68 -15.12
C VAL A 145 -0.20 -11.04 -15.78
N TRP A 146 0.20 -12.32 -15.71
CA TRP A 146 1.40 -12.81 -16.39
C TRP A 146 1.30 -12.71 -17.92
N LEU A 147 0.14 -13.00 -18.51
CA LEU A 147 -0.08 -12.82 -19.94
C LEU A 147 0.07 -11.35 -20.35
N VAL A 148 -0.50 -10.42 -19.58
CA VAL A 148 -0.30 -8.97 -19.83
C VAL A 148 1.18 -8.60 -19.76
N PHE A 149 1.92 -9.12 -18.78
CA PHE A 149 3.36 -8.88 -18.68
C PHE A 149 4.14 -9.40 -19.89
N ILE A 150 3.90 -10.66 -20.29
CA ILE A 150 4.58 -11.27 -21.45
C ILE A 150 4.26 -10.52 -22.74
N LEU A 151 3.00 -10.15 -22.95
CA LEU A 151 2.60 -9.35 -24.12
C LEU A 151 3.28 -7.98 -24.12
N SER A 152 3.41 -7.35 -22.95
CA SER A 152 4.10 -6.06 -22.81
C SER A 152 5.60 -6.17 -23.12
N LEU A 153 6.25 -7.28 -22.74
CA LEU A 153 7.64 -7.55 -23.10
C LEU A 153 7.81 -7.76 -24.61
N ILE A 154 6.92 -8.53 -25.24
CA ILE A 154 6.92 -8.75 -26.70
C ILE A 154 6.74 -7.41 -27.43
N PHE A 155 5.80 -6.58 -26.95
CA PHE A 155 5.56 -5.26 -27.53
C PHE A 155 6.76 -4.32 -27.33
N SER A 156 7.38 -4.32 -26.15
CA SER A 156 8.63 -3.58 -25.88
C SER A 156 9.75 -4.01 -26.83
N PHE A 157 9.89 -5.31 -27.08
CA PHE A 157 10.88 -5.84 -28.03
C PHE A 157 10.57 -5.42 -29.47
N ALA A 158 9.30 -5.48 -29.89
CA ALA A 158 8.89 -5.03 -31.21
C ALA A 158 9.17 -3.53 -31.43
N ILE A 159 8.91 -2.69 -30.41
CA ILE A 159 9.26 -1.27 -30.47
C ILE A 159 10.77 -1.10 -30.57
N ALA A 160 11.58 -1.87 -29.82
CA ALA A 160 13.03 -1.81 -29.94
C ALA A 160 13.51 -2.09 -31.37
N VAL A 161 12.93 -3.07 -32.06
CA VAL A 161 13.24 -3.36 -33.46
C VAL A 161 12.87 -2.19 -34.38
N VAL A 162 11.69 -1.59 -34.17
CA VAL A 162 11.25 -0.40 -34.92
C VAL A 162 12.14 0.81 -34.64
N GLU A 163 12.57 1.01 -33.40
CA GLU A 163 13.48 2.08 -32.99
C GLU A 163 14.84 1.95 -33.70
N ILE A 164 15.39 0.73 -33.78
CA ILE A 164 16.69 0.46 -34.41
C ILE A 164 16.64 0.58 -35.94
N ILE A 165 15.59 0.05 -36.57
CA ILE A 165 15.50 -0.05 -38.04
C ILE A 165 14.78 1.16 -38.65
N GLY A 166 13.89 1.81 -37.91
CA GLY A 166 12.95 2.82 -38.41
C GLY A 166 13.48 4.24 -38.51
N GLY A 167 14.75 4.49 -38.17
CA GLY A 167 15.36 5.83 -38.21
C GLY A 167 14.58 6.85 -37.36
N ASP A 168 14.43 8.08 -37.86
CA ASP A 168 13.78 9.18 -37.13
C ASP A 168 12.33 8.87 -36.75
N LEU A 169 11.58 8.18 -37.63
CA LEU A 169 10.19 7.80 -37.34
C LEU A 169 10.12 6.75 -36.23
N GLY A 170 11.08 5.81 -36.22
CA GLY A 170 11.21 4.82 -35.14
C GLY A 170 11.54 5.48 -33.80
N LEU A 171 12.41 6.49 -33.80
CA LEU A 171 12.76 7.25 -32.60
C LEU A 171 11.59 8.06 -32.04
N ILE A 172 10.84 8.75 -32.91
CA ILE A 172 9.63 9.49 -32.50
C ILE A 172 8.61 8.53 -31.89
N PHE A 173 8.41 7.36 -32.50
CA PHE A 173 7.52 6.34 -31.99
C PHE A 173 7.98 5.79 -30.64
N SER A 174 9.29 5.60 -30.44
CA SER A 174 9.89 5.24 -29.15
C SER A 174 9.53 6.26 -28.08
N TYR A 175 9.77 7.56 -28.30
CA TYR A 175 9.44 8.59 -27.29
C TYR A 175 7.94 8.63 -26.95
N LEU A 176 7.06 8.44 -27.93
CA LEU A 176 5.62 8.38 -27.70
C LEU A 176 5.23 7.19 -26.81
N MET A 177 5.86 6.04 -27.01
CA MET A 177 5.54 4.79 -26.31
C MET A 177 6.26 4.63 -24.97
N ALA A 178 7.32 5.40 -24.70
CA ALA A 178 8.15 5.28 -23.52
C ALA A 178 7.35 5.33 -22.21
N LEU A 179 6.56 6.40 -22.02
CA LEU A 179 5.81 6.61 -20.79
C LEU A 179 4.74 5.51 -20.57
N PRO A 180 3.86 5.19 -21.54
CA PRO A 180 2.92 4.08 -21.41
C PRO A 180 3.60 2.76 -21.05
N MET A 181 4.71 2.44 -21.71
CA MET A 181 5.39 1.16 -21.52
C MET A 181 6.11 1.08 -20.18
N ILE A 182 6.75 2.16 -19.72
CA ILE A 182 7.30 2.24 -18.36
C ILE A 182 6.18 2.05 -17.34
N LEU A 183 5.04 2.72 -17.49
CA LEU A 183 3.89 2.61 -16.57
C LEU A 183 3.28 1.22 -16.51
N ILE A 184 3.35 0.43 -17.60
CA ILE A 184 2.89 -0.96 -17.60
C ILE A 184 3.95 -1.87 -16.97
N LEU A 185 5.21 -1.76 -17.43
CA LEU A 185 6.28 -2.68 -17.06
C LEU A 185 6.78 -2.47 -15.62
N PHE A 186 6.59 -1.29 -15.00
CA PHE A 186 7.03 -1.09 -13.62
C PHE A 186 6.17 -1.85 -12.60
N SER A 187 4.86 -1.97 -12.87
CA SER A 187 3.90 -2.40 -11.87
C SER A 187 3.31 -3.78 -12.13
N VAL A 188 3.02 -4.12 -13.40
CA VAL A 188 2.40 -5.40 -13.76
C VAL A 188 3.17 -6.62 -13.20
N PRO A 189 4.51 -6.73 -13.32
CA PRO A 189 5.21 -7.90 -12.78
C PRO A 189 5.12 -7.99 -11.25
N VAL A 190 5.13 -6.87 -10.53
CA VAL A 190 4.93 -6.85 -9.07
C VAL A 190 3.55 -7.40 -8.73
N TYR A 191 2.51 -6.90 -9.40
CA TYR A 191 1.15 -7.38 -9.19
C TYR A 191 0.96 -8.84 -9.62
N ALA A 192 1.71 -9.32 -10.62
CA ALA A 192 1.72 -10.72 -11.02
C ALA A 192 2.26 -11.62 -9.90
N TRP A 193 3.40 -11.25 -9.30
CA TRP A 193 3.97 -11.95 -8.15
C TRP A 193 3.06 -11.90 -6.94
N TRP A 194 2.40 -10.77 -6.69
CA TRP A 194 1.49 -10.65 -5.58
C TRP A 194 0.23 -11.52 -5.74
N ALA A 195 -0.35 -11.54 -6.94
CA ALA A 195 -1.47 -12.42 -7.28
C ALA A 195 -1.09 -13.90 -7.15
N SER A 196 0.09 -14.29 -7.64
CA SER A 196 0.63 -15.65 -7.45
C SER A 196 0.77 -15.99 -5.96
N SER A 197 1.40 -15.12 -5.19
CA SER A 197 1.64 -15.32 -3.75
C SER A 197 0.36 -15.45 -2.93
N THR A 198 -0.65 -14.62 -3.25
CA THR A 198 -1.98 -14.70 -2.59
C THR A 198 -2.60 -16.08 -2.78
N SER A 199 -2.48 -16.67 -3.97
CA SER A 199 -2.99 -18.02 -4.26
C SER A 199 -2.21 -19.12 -3.53
N TRP A 200 -0.89 -18.95 -3.33
CA TRP A 200 -0.03 -19.95 -2.69
C TRP A 200 -0.12 -19.91 -1.15
N ILE A 201 -0.17 -18.71 -0.57
CA ILE A 201 -0.27 -18.53 0.88
C ILE A 201 -1.70 -18.82 1.34
N GLY A 202 -2.72 -18.36 0.60
CA GLY A 202 -4.13 -18.62 0.94
C GLY A 202 -4.59 -18.02 2.26
N ILE A 203 -3.94 -16.93 2.73
CA ILE A 203 -4.44 -16.14 3.85
C ILE A 203 -5.21 -14.95 3.29
N PRO A 204 -6.50 -14.77 3.65
CA PRO A 204 -7.25 -13.59 3.23
C PRO A 204 -6.66 -12.34 3.88
N THR A 205 -6.25 -11.38 3.05
CA THR A 205 -5.70 -10.10 3.50
C THR A 205 -6.70 -8.99 3.24
N ARG A 206 -6.89 -8.11 4.21
CA ARG A 206 -7.70 -6.91 4.02
C ARG A 206 -6.97 -5.97 3.07
N LEU A 207 -7.68 -5.35 2.14
CA LEU A 207 -7.08 -4.45 1.16
C LEU A 207 -6.22 -3.35 1.82
N ARG A 208 -6.76 -2.71 2.86
CA ARG A 208 -6.06 -1.64 3.58
C ARG A 208 -4.76 -2.12 4.20
N ASP A 209 -4.76 -3.32 4.79
CA ASP A 209 -3.57 -3.85 5.45
C ASP A 209 -2.49 -4.11 4.40
N ALA A 210 -2.85 -4.69 3.26
CA ALA A 210 -1.91 -4.88 2.16
C ALA A 210 -1.40 -3.57 1.55
N GLU A 211 -2.28 -2.59 1.33
CA GLU A 211 -1.90 -1.24 0.88
C GLU A 211 -0.91 -0.61 1.85
N SER A 212 -1.14 -0.73 3.16
CA SER A 212 -0.27 -0.19 4.20
C SER A 212 1.11 -0.88 4.20
N TRP A 213 1.15 -2.21 4.05
CA TRP A 213 2.40 -2.96 3.97
C TRP A 213 3.19 -2.60 2.71
N LEU A 214 2.51 -2.44 1.57
CA LEU A 214 3.12 -2.02 0.30
C LEU A 214 3.69 -0.60 0.40
N ILE A 215 2.94 0.34 0.98
CA ILE A 215 3.37 1.73 1.23
C ILE A 215 4.59 1.77 2.15
N ALA A 216 4.58 0.98 3.23
CA ALA A 216 5.72 0.91 4.13
C ALA A 216 6.97 0.34 3.46
N GLY A 217 6.82 -0.64 2.55
CA GLY A 217 7.89 -1.13 1.71
C GLY A 217 8.49 -0.05 0.81
N MET A 218 7.66 0.75 0.14
CA MET A 218 8.11 1.91 -0.65
C MET A 218 8.81 2.94 0.24
N ALA A 219 8.25 3.24 1.42
CA ALA A 219 8.83 4.20 2.37
C ALA A 219 10.19 3.74 2.94
N ALA A 220 10.41 2.42 3.10
CA ALA A 220 11.70 1.86 3.48
C ALA A 220 12.80 2.15 2.43
N GLY A 221 12.42 2.50 1.20
CA GLY A 221 13.32 3.01 0.17
C GLY A 221 14.03 4.31 0.57
N ILE A 222 13.40 5.20 1.34
CA ILE A 222 13.98 6.50 1.72
C ILE A 222 15.30 6.33 2.50
N PRO A 223 15.33 5.65 3.67
CA PRO A 223 16.59 5.47 4.39
C PRO A 223 17.58 4.57 3.64
N ALA A 224 17.10 3.62 2.83
CA ALA A 224 17.97 2.78 2.00
C ALA A 224 18.70 3.62 0.94
N ILE A 225 18.01 4.53 0.24
CA ILE A 225 18.62 5.47 -0.71
C ILE A 225 19.68 6.33 -0.02
N ILE A 226 19.42 6.82 1.20
CA ILE A 226 20.40 7.60 1.95
C ILE A 226 21.65 6.79 2.27
N VAL A 227 21.48 5.54 2.72
CA VAL A 227 22.62 4.65 2.98
C VAL A 227 23.44 4.43 1.70
N ASN A 228 22.76 4.14 0.60
CA ASN A 228 23.39 3.68 -0.64
C ASN A 228 24.06 4.82 -1.41
N SER A 229 23.43 6.00 -1.42
CA SER A 229 23.84 7.11 -2.29
C SER A 229 24.52 8.25 -1.55
N TRP A 230 24.46 8.30 -0.21
CA TRP A 230 25.14 9.33 0.57
C TRP A 230 26.07 8.74 1.64
N LEU A 231 25.57 7.90 2.55
CA LEU A 231 26.36 7.43 3.69
C LEU A 231 27.55 6.59 3.23
N THR A 232 27.31 5.53 2.45
CA THR A 232 28.36 4.59 2.05
C THR A 232 29.42 5.25 1.17
N PRO A 233 29.07 6.04 0.13
CA PRO A 233 30.07 6.77 -0.64
C PRO A 233 30.97 7.69 0.19
N ASN A 234 30.45 8.29 1.27
CA ASN A 234 31.24 9.12 2.19
C ASN A 234 32.11 8.32 3.17
N LEU A 235 31.74 7.07 3.46
CA LEU A 235 32.51 6.18 4.34
C LEU A 235 33.58 5.38 3.59
N VAL A 236 33.36 5.11 2.30
CA VAL A 236 34.30 4.34 1.48
C VAL A 236 35.55 5.19 1.20
N PRO A 237 36.78 4.67 1.45
CA PRO A 237 37.99 5.45 1.22
C PRO A 237 38.16 5.86 -0.24
N SER A 238 38.41 7.15 -0.47
CA SER A 238 38.65 7.71 -1.81
C SER A 238 39.92 7.17 -2.50
N SER A 239 40.81 6.51 -1.75
CA SER A 239 41.99 5.84 -2.28
C SER A 239 41.69 4.51 -2.98
N TRP A 240 40.49 3.96 -2.82
CA TRP A 240 40.10 2.70 -3.47
C TRP A 240 39.77 2.91 -4.94
N SER A 241 39.98 1.89 -5.78
CA SER A 241 39.58 1.95 -7.19
C SER A 241 38.05 2.04 -7.31
N LEU A 242 37.57 2.70 -8.35
CA LEU A 242 36.13 2.87 -8.60
C LEU A 242 35.37 1.53 -8.57
N SER A 243 35.95 0.48 -9.17
CA SER A 243 35.39 -0.88 -9.14
C SER A 243 35.20 -1.44 -7.73
N SER A 244 36.12 -1.17 -6.80
CA SER A 244 36.01 -1.60 -5.40
C SER A 244 34.96 -0.78 -4.66
N GLN A 245 34.86 0.51 -4.94
CA GLN A 245 33.83 1.38 -4.36
C GLN A 245 32.43 0.94 -4.80
N ASP A 246 32.25 0.68 -6.09
CA ASP A 246 30.99 0.18 -6.67
C ASP A 246 30.64 -1.20 -6.12
N PHE A 247 31.61 -2.11 -6.03
CA PHE A 247 31.38 -3.44 -5.48
C PHE A 247 30.87 -3.36 -4.04
N ILE A 248 31.53 -2.58 -3.18
CA ILE A 248 31.15 -2.45 -1.78
C ILE A 248 29.77 -1.78 -1.64
N THR A 249 29.50 -0.77 -2.46
CA THR A 249 28.22 -0.05 -2.42
C THR A 249 27.07 -0.94 -2.88
N TYR A 250 27.16 -1.51 -4.08
CA TYR A 250 26.04 -2.23 -4.69
C TYR A 250 25.91 -3.69 -4.26
N THR A 251 27.02 -4.34 -3.84
CA THR A 251 26.99 -5.78 -3.50
C THR A 251 26.85 -6.03 -2.00
N LEU A 252 27.37 -5.12 -1.16
CA LEU A 252 27.32 -5.29 0.29
C LEU A 252 26.42 -4.26 0.96
N SER A 253 26.74 -2.98 0.83
CA SER A 253 26.05 -1.93 1.57
C SER A 253 24.56 -1.86 1.20
N ALA A 254 24.26 -1.81 -0.09
CA ALA A 254 22.89 -1.67 -0.56
C ALA A 254 21.99 -2.82 -0.11
N PRO A 255 22.32 -4.10 -0.40
CA PRO A 255 21.49 -5.21 0.07
C PRO A 255 21.31 -5.23 1.60
N ILE A 256 22.38 -4.97 2.38
CA ILE A 256 22.30 -4.99 3.85
C ILE A 256 21.39 -3.85 4.35
N GLY A 257 21.62 -2.62 3.89
CA GLY A 257 20.84 -1.45 4.29
C GLY A 257 19.37 -1.63 3.95
N GLU A 258 19.08 -2.08 2.73
CA GLU A 258 17.72 -2.34 2.26
C GLU A 258 16.98 -3.36 3.13
N GLU A 259 17.59 -4.50 3.45
CA GLU A 259 16.96 -5.53 4.27
C GLU A 259 16.72 -5.06 5.71
N ILE A 260 17.61 -4.25 6.28
CA ILE A 260 17.42 -3.65 7.62
C ILE A 260 16.18 -2.75 7.63
N PHE A 261 16.07 -1.82 6.68
CA PHE A 261 14.94 -0.88 6.66
C PHE A 261 13.62 -1.54 6.26
N LYS A 262 13.64 -2.54 5.37
CA LYS A 262 12.47 -3.38 5.10
C LYS A 262 12.04 -4.18 6.32
N PHE A 263 12.98 -4.68 7.12
CA PHE A 263 12.64 -5.32 8.38
C PHE A 263 12.00 -4.35 9.39
N PHE A 264 12.49 -3.11 9.49
CA PHE A 264 11.83 -2.09 10.29
C PHE A 264 10.41 -1.78 9.79
N ALA A 265 10.19 -1.74 8.48
CA ALA A 265 8.84 -1.63 7.94
C ALA A 265 7.94 -2.81 8.35
N ILE A 266 8.45 -4.04 8.44
CA ILE A 266 7.70 -5.19 8.97
C ILE A 266 7.35 -4.98 10.45
N LEU A 267 8.27 -4.47 11.27
CA LEU A 267 8.04 -4.24 12.72
C LEU A 267 6.86 -3.29 12.98
N CYS A 268 6.62 -2.32 12.09
CA CYS A 268 5.46 -1.44 12.16
C CYS A 268 4.11 -2.18 12.11
N PHE A 269 4.09 -3.43 11.62
CA PHE A 269 2.90 -4.27 11.49
C PHE A 269 2.98 -5.54 12.33
N ILE A 270 3.74 -5.51 13.42
CA ILE A 270 3.90 -6.65 14.33
C ILE A 270 2.55 -7.18 14.87
N SER A 271 1.56 -6.30 15.05
CA SER A 271 0.19 -6.66 15.47
C SER A 271 -0.55 -7.53 14.45
N SER A 272 -0.16 -7.46 13.17
CA SER A 272 -0.73 -8.26 12.09
C SER A 272 -0.08 -9.65 11.97
N ILE A 273 1.02 -9.89 12.68
CA ILE A 273 1.79 -11.14 12.63
C ILE A 273 1.32 -12.07 13.75
N LYS A 274 0.54 -13.09 13.38
CA LYS A 274 0.02 -14.12 14.29
C LYS A 274 0.92 -15.36 14.38
N GLY A 275 1.80 -15.54 13.40
CA GLY A 275 2.73 -16.64 13.27
C GLY A 275 3.56 -16.55 11.98
N PRO A 276 4.36 -17.58 11.65
CA PRO A 276 5.31 -17.55 10.53
C PRO A 276 4.65 -17.25 9.19
N LYS A 277 3.48 -17.85 8.93
CA LYS A 277 2.76 -17.71 7.66
C LYS A 277 2.24 -16.30 7.43
N SER A 278 1.67 -15.66 8.46
CA SER A 278 1.28 -14.25 8.39
C SER A 278 2.48 -13.31 8.34
N GLY A 279 3.57 -13.64 9.04
CA GLY A 279 4.82 -12.88 8.98
C GLY A 279 5.45 -12.90 7.59
N PHE A 280 5.44 -14.07 6.95
CA PHE A 280 5.85 -14.23 5.55
C PHE A 280 5.00 -13.34 4.64
N GLN A 281 3.68 -13.32 4.81
CA GLN A 281 2.80 -12.50 3.97
C GLN A 281 3.02 -10.99 4.13
N VAL A 282 3.20 -10.51 5.37
CA VAL A 282 3.56 -9.11 5.64
C VAL A 282 4.89 -8.79 4.98
N GLY A 283 5.94 -9.58 5.24
CA GLY A 283 7.26 -9.36 4.66
C GLY A 283 7.28 -9.44 3.14
N PHE A 284 6.54 -10.37 2.54
CA PHE A 284 6.40 -10.49 1.10
C PHE A 284 5.81 -9.21 0.48
N THR A 285 4.76 -8.67 1.11
CA THR A 285 4.09 -7.45 0.62
C THR A 285 4.97 -6.20 0.83
N VAL A 286 5.69 -6.11 1.94
CA VAL A 286 6.70 -5.05 2.18
C VAL A 286 7.81 -5.12 1.12
N GLY A 287 8.35 -6.31 0.85
CA GLY A 287 9.39 -6.51 -0.16
C GLY A 287 8.92 -6.15 -1.57
N LEU A 288 7.67 -6.49 -1.93
CA LEU A 288 7.05 -6.05 -3.18
C LEU A 288 6.91 -4.52 -3.26
N GLY A 289 6.53 -3.87 -2.15
CA GLY A 289 6.44 -2.41 -2.09
C GLY A 289 7.77 -1.74 -2.39
N PHE A 290 8.84 -2.20 -1.74
CA PHE A 290 10.20 -1.73 -2.01
C PHE A 290 10.55 -1.91 -3.50
N ALA A 291 10.31 -3.12 -4.03
CA ALA A 291 10.59 -3.46 -5.42
C ALA A 291 9.82 -2.58 -6.43
N ILE A 292 8.59 -2.13 -6.14
CA ILE A 292 7.85 -1.19 -7.01
C ILE A 292 8.65 0.09 -7.22
N SER A 293 9.07 0.71 -6.11
CA SER A 293 9.75 2.02 -6.15
C SER A 293 11.10 1.94 -6.84
N GLU A 294 11.82 0.88 -6.56
CA GLU A 294 13.12 0.61 -7.16
C GLU A 294 12.98 0.30 -8.66
N ASN A 295 12.01 -0.56 -9.02
CA ASN A 295 11.79 -0.98 -10.40
C ASN A 295 11.46 0.20 -11.32
N PHE A 296 10.64 1.14 -10.86
CA PHE A 296 10.34 2.35 -11.64
C PHE A 296 11.61 3.12 -12.02
N SER A 297 12.50 3.32 -11.05
CA SER A 297 13.75 4.08 -11.24
C SER A 297 14.70 3.37 -12.22
N TYR A 298 14.83 2.04 -12.11
CA TYR A 298 15.60 1.24 -13.05
C TYR A 298 15.04 1.31 -14.47
N LEU A 299 13.71 1.22 -14.65
CA LEU A 299 13.11 1.28 -15.98
C LEU A 299 13.29 2.65 -16.66
N VAL A 300 13.14 3.74 -15.91
CA VAL A 300 13.39 5.10 -16.42
C VAL A 300 14.86 5.24 -16.84
N SER A 301 15.79 4.83 -15.98
CA SER A 301 17.24 4.90 -16.28
C SER A 301 17.63 4.04 -17.48
N SER A 302 17.11 2.81 -17.56
CA SER A 302 17.42 1.89 -18.65
C SER A 302 16.85 2.34 -19.99
N TYR A 303 15.66 2.94 -20.01
CA TYR A 303 15.14 3.57 -21.23
C TYR A 303 16.01 4.77 -21.64
N GLY A 304 16.40 5.63 -20.70
CA GLY A 304 17.25 6.79 -20.97
C GLY A 304 18.63 6.42 -21.53
N GLY A 305 19.21 5.29 -21.09
CA GLY A 305 20.53 4.84 -21.55
C GLY A 305 20.52 3.91 -22.77
N GLY A 306 19.44 3.17 -23.00
CA GLY A 306 19.40 2.09 -24.00
C GLY A 306 18.10 1.94 -24.79
N GLY A 307 17.21 2.94 -24.73
CA GLY A 307 15.92 2.93 -25.45
C GLY A 307 15.04 1.73 -25.07
N PHE A 308 14.22 1.26 -26.02
CA PHE A 308 13.36 0.10 -25.79
C PHE A 308 14.10 -1.22 -25.60
N ALA A 309 15.34 -1.34 -26.10
CA ALA A 309 16.18 -2.51 -25.85
C ALA A 309 16.58 -2.59 -24.38
N GLY A 310 17.04 -1.47 -23.81
CA GLY A 310 17.34 -1.34 -22.39
C GLY A 310 16.11 -1.58 -21.52
N LEU A 311 14.96 -1.01 -21.90
CA LEU A 311 13.69 -1.21 -21.20
C LEU A 311 13.27 -2.69 -21.19
N PHE A 312 13.36 -3.38 -22.34
CA PHE A 312 13.02 -4.80 -22.47
C PHE A 312 13.89 -5.69 -21.57
N ILE A 313 15.22 -5.56 -21.68
CA ILE A 313 16.17 -6.38 -20.91
C ILE A 313 15.98 -6.17 -19.41
N THR A 314 15.87 -4.90 -19.00
CA THR A 314 15.70 -4.55 -17.58
C THR A 314 14.37 -5.06 -17.05
N SER A 315 13.28 -4.89 -17.80
CA SER A 315 11.95 -5.39 -17.43
C SER A 315 11.93 -6.90 -17.28
N LEU A 316 12.60 -7.62 -18.19
CA LEU A 316 12.72 -9.07 -18.11
C LEU A 316 13.47 -9.48 -16.83
N ILE A 317 14.71 -9.03 -16.66
CA ILE A 317 15.57 -9.41 -15.54
C ILE A 317 14.92 -9.07 -14.20
N ARG A 318 14.37 -7.86 -14.07
CA ARG A 318 13.72 -7.43 -12.82
C ARG A 318 12.39 -8.13 -12.61
N GLY A 319 11.60 -8.29 -13.67
CA GLY A 319 10.30 -8.97 -13.67
C GLY A 319 10.33 -10.38 -13.10
N ILE A 320 11.33 -11.19 -13.50
CA ILE A 320 11.45 -12.59 -13.07
C ILE A 320 12.49 -12.82 -11.97
N GLY A 321 13.42 -11.88 -11.76
CA GLY A 321 14.55 -12.02 -10.85
C GLY A 321 14.45 -11.12 -9.62
N SER A 322 14.77 -9.84 -9.77
CA SER A 322 14.91 -8.92 -8.62
C SER A 322 13.59 -8.71 -7.85
N ILE A 323 12.45 -8.53 -8.53
CA ILE A 323 11.15 -8.32 -7.87
C ILE A 323 10.76 -9.48 -6.93
N PRO A 324 10.72 -10.74 -7.39
CA PRO A 324 10.45 -11.85 -6.48
C PRO A 324 11.58 -12.04 -5.46
N GLY A 325 12.82 -11.72 -5.80
CA GLY A 325 13.94 -11.69 -4.86
C GLY A 325 13.66 -10.82 -3.63
N HIS A 326 13.37 -9.53 -3.83
CA HIS A 326 13.02 -8.63 -2.73
C HIS A 326 11.84 -9.15 -1.91
N ALA A 327 10.79 -9.65 -2.57
CA ALA A 327 9.62 -10.18 -1.89
C ALA A 327 9.96 -11.39 -1.01
N VAL A 328 10.77 -12.34 -1.51
CA VAL A 328 11.12 -13.58 -0.80
C VAL A 328 12.15 -13.35 0.31
N TRP A 329 13.19 -12.54 0.08
CA TRP A 329 14.19 -12.27 1.13
C TRP A 329 13.56 -11.54 2.32
N THR A 330 12.74 -10.52 2.03
CA THR A 330 12.01 -9.78 3.07
C THR A 330 11.00 -10.67 3.79
N SER A 331 10.36 -11.60 3.07
CA SER A 331 9.40 -12.53 3.69
C SER A 331 10.06 -13.52 4.64
N PHE A 332 11.32 -13.89 4.45
CA PHE A 332 12.06 -14.70 5.44
C PHE A 332 12.25 -13.95 6.75
N SER A 333 12.61 -12.67 6.70
CA SER A 333 12.71 -11.83 7.91
C SER A 333 11.36 -11.71 8.62
N GLY A 334 10.28 -11.53 7.86
CA GLY A 334 8.91 -11.51 8.41
C GLY A 334 8.48 -12.86 9.01
N ALA A 335 8.82 -13.98 8.35
CA ALA A 335 8.51 -15.31 8.83
C ALA A 335 9.29 -15.64 10.11
N ALA A 336 10.58 -15.29 10.17
CA ALA A 336 11.42 -15.44 11.36
C ALA A 336 10.84 -14.68 12.57
N LEU A 337 10.42 -13.43 12.36
CA LEU A 337 9.70 -12.67 13.39
C LEU A 337 8.40 -13.37 13.81
N GLY A 338 7.65 -13.92 12.85
CA GLY A 338 6.45 -14.71 13.13
C GLY A 338 6.71 -15.98 13.94
N TRP A 339 7.83 -16.66 13.72
CA TRP A 339 8.26 -17.79 14.56
C TRP A 339 8.57 -17.32 15.97
N TRP A 340 9.36 -16.25 16.12
CA TRP A 340 9.72 -15.71 17.42
C TRP A 340 8.50 -15.26 18.24
N LEU A 341 7.50 -14.68 17.59
CA LEU A 341 6.22 -14.27 18.20
C LEU A 341 5.26 -15.42 18.51
N SER A 342 5.52 -16.62 17.99
CA SER A 342 4.71 -17.80 18.32
C SER A 342 4.96 -18.27 19.76
N GLU A 343 6.08 -17.87 20.37
CA GLU A 343 6.35 -18.09 21.78
C GLU A 343 5.55 -17.12 22.66
N SER A 344 4.79 -17.66 23.61
CA SER A 344 3.90 -16.90 24.49
C SER A 344 4.64 -15.81 25.30
N LYS A 345 5.87 -16.12 25.75
CA LYS A 345 6.72 -15.18 26.50
C LYS A 345 7.07 -13.94 25.66
N ASN A 346 7.54 -14.16 24.43
CA ASN A 346 7.96 -13.07 23.54
C ASN A 346 6.75 -12.23 23.12
N LYS A 347 5.63 -12.89 22.81
CA LYS A 347 4.37 -12.23 22.50
C LYS A 347 3.88 -11.34 23.65
N ALA A 348 3.96 -11.82 24.90
CA ALA A 348 3.60 -11.04 26.07
C ALA A 348 4.50 -9.81 26.25
N GLN A 349 5.82 -9.96 26.05
CA GLN A 349 6.77 -8.86 26.13
C GLN A 349 6.48 -7.77 25.09
N ILE A 350 6.19 -8.16 23.85
CA ILE A 350 5.86 -7.24 22.77
C ILE A 350 4.54 -6.51 23.06
N ASN A 351 3.50 -7.24 23.51
CA ASN A 351 2.23 -6.60 23.86
C ASN A 351 2.41 -5.56 24.97
N LEU A 352 3.22 -5.87 25.99
CA LEU A 352 3.55 -4.91 27.05
C LEU A 352 4.29 -3.67 26.50
N LEU A 353 5.23 -3.87 25.57
CA LEU A 353 5.97 -2.77 24.95
C LEU A 353 5.05 -1.88 24.11
N ILE A 354 4.15 -2.48 23.32
CA ILE A 354 3.15 -1.75 22.53
C ILE A 354 2.24 -0.95 23.46
N HIS A 355 1.67 -1.56 24.50
CA HIS A 355 0.79 -0.86 25.44
C HIS A 355 1.49 0.33 26.12
N ARG A 356 2.75 0.17 26.53
CA ARG A 356 3.55 1.27 27.10
C ARG A 356 3.78 2.40 26.10
N PHE A 357 4.05 2.07 24.84
CA PHE A 357 4.27 3.06 23.79
C PHE A 357 2.97 3.80 23.45
N THR A 358 1.86 3.09 23.31
CA THR A 358 0.54 3.68 23.04
C THR A 358 0.10 4.61 24.16
N SER A 359 0.20 4.18 25.42
CA SER A 359 -0.12 5.02 26.59
C SER A 359 0.72 6.30 26.59
N LYS A 360 2.05 6.21 26.45
CA LYS A 360 2.91 7.41 26.38
C LYS A 360 2.57 8.34 25.21
N SER A 361 2.16 7.78 24.08
CA SER A 361 1.78 8.57 22.91
C SER A 361 0.47 9.29 23.14
N MET A 362 -0.51 8.65 23.80
CA MET A 362 -1.76 9.28 24.22
C MET A 362 -1.49 10.40 25.22
N ASP A 363 -0.70 10.15 26.27
CA ASP A 363 -0.31 11.15 27.27
C ASP A 363 0.35 12.38 26.61
N LEU A 364 1.19 12.17 25.58
CA LEU A 364 1.83 13.25 24.84
C LEU A 364 0.83 14.07 24.03
N ILE A 365 -0.11 13.43 23.36
CA ILE A 365 -1.13 14.11 22.55
C ILE A 365 -2.10 14.90 23.46
N GLU A 366 -2.51 14.32 24.58
CA GLU A 366 -3.28 14.99 25.62
C GLU A 366 -2.52 16.19 26.20
N SER A 367 -1.19 16.07 26.40
CA SER A 367 -0.35 17.18 26.87
C SER A 367 -0.26 18.35 25.88
N ILE A 368 -0.55 18.11 24.60
CA ILE A 368 -0.62 19.13 23.53
C ILE A 368 -2.05 19.72 23.42
N GLY A 369 -2.98 19.29 24.28
CA GLY A 369 -4.35 19.82 24.38
C GLY A 369 -5.33 19.19 23.39
N ILE A 370 -5.01 18.03 22.82
CA ILE A 370 -5.92 17.25 21.99
C ILE A 370 -6.46 16.12 22.85
N ASP A 371 -7.71 16.27 23.29
CA ASP A 371 -8.42 15.27 24.08
C ASP A 371 -8.78 14.05 23.20
N ILE A 372 -8.45 12.84 23.65
CA ILE A 372 -8.61 11.60 22.87
C ILE A 372 -9.66 10.65 23.49
N ASP A 373 -10.42 11.15 24.47
CA ASP A 373 -11.46 10.41 25.20
C ASP A 373 -12.63 9.91 24.33
#